data_AF-A0A0R3QX18-F1
#
_entry.id   AF-A0A0R3QX18-F1
#
_cell.length_a   1.000
_cell.length_b   1.000
_cell.length_c   1.000
_cell.angle_alpha   90.00
_cell.angle_beta   90.00
_cell.angle_gamma   90.00
#
_symmetry.space_group_name_H-M   'P 1'
#
loop_
_entity.id
_entity.type
_entity.pdbx_description
1 polymer ?
#
loop_
_entity_poly.entity_id
_entity_poly.type
_entity_poly.pdbx_seq_one_letter_code
_entity_poly.pdbx_strand_id
1 'polypeptide(L)'
;MDEEISEKSSDLYDLPKIRKLFPETWVWSNMRTRDTGEAVFEAVVPDTITSWVASAFAINDESGLGVAPSTSKLTVFRPFFIRINLPYSVKRGEKFALQVLIFNYMDSEQDVAVTLKDDDDIGYNFLQKDGTTKKPISKNVKDKEYNVRLISVPSGGVSKAVYFPIVPTKIGDVILSVTAQSAIAGDAVEQVLRVEPEGYRVDRNTLIMIDLTQTNDSTEIKKQIDMQFPRDAVEGSRKARFDVIGDLLGSALANIDSLVRMPYGCGEQNMINFVPNIAVLRYLKVTKQAGTQIENKAKKYMESGYQRELTYR
;
A
#
# COMPACT_ATOMS: atom_id res chain seq x y z
N MET A 1 -41.86 -48.40 -19.34
CA MET A 1 -40.40 -48.58 -19.46
C MET A 1 -39.90 -47.18 -19.69
N ASP A 2 -39.87 -46.44 -18.60
CA ASP A 2 -39.69 -44.99 -18.57
C ASP A 2 -38.58 -44.76 -17.55
N GLU A 3 -37.37 -44.59 -18.05
CA GLU A 3 -36.23 -44.19 -17.25
C GLU A 3 -36.25 -42.66 -17.12
N GLU A 4 -36.67 -42.19 -15.96
CA GLU A 4 -36.40 -40.83 -15.49
C GLU A 4 -34.88 -40.67 -15.29
N ILE A 5 -34.27 -39.82 -16.11
CA ILE A 5 -32.91 -39.35 -15.90
C ILE A 5 -32.97 -38.24 -14.85
N SER A 6 -32.73 -38.63 -13.60
CA SER A 6 -32.50 -37.74 -12.45
C SER A 6 -31.31 -36.81 -12.73
N GLU A 7 -31.56 -35.50 -12.84
CA GLU A 7 -30.53 -34.45 -12.76
C GLU A 7 -29.81 -34.56 -11.41
N LYS A 8 -28.56 -35.05 -11.42
CA LYS A 8 -27.64 -34.93 -10.29
C LYS A 8 -27.28 -33.45 -10.12
N SER A 9 -27.95 -32.74 -9.20
CA SER A 9 -27.36 -31.56 -8.57
C SER A 9 -26.10 -32.04 -7.86
N SER A 10 -24.92 -31.67 -8.38
CA SER A 10 -23.66 -31.97 -7.70
C SER A 10 -23.64 -31.23 -6.37
N ASP A 11 -23.67 -31.96 -5.26
CA ASP A 11 -23.52 -31.45 -3.89
C ASP A 11 -22.12 -30.82 -3.73
N LEU A 12 -22.01 -29.55 -4.10
CA LEU A 12 -20.84 -28.73 -3.82
C LEU A 12 -20.85 -28.36 -2.34
N TYR A 13 -19.66 -28.26 -1.75
CA TYR A 13 -19.49 -27.77 -0.39
C TYR A 13 -20.17 -26.41 -0.20
N ASP A 14 -20.70 -26.18 1.02
CA ASP A 14 -21.34 -24.92 1.40
C ASP A 14 -20.51 -23.70 0.98
N LEU A 15 -21.19 -22.62 0.61
CA LEU A 15 -20.54 -21.39 0.15
C LEU A 15 -19.54 -20.91 1.22
N PRO A 16 -18.23 -20.88 0.91
CA PRO A 16 -17.23 -20.54 1.90
C PRO A 16 -17.29 -19.06 2.28
N LYS A 17 -17.00 -18.75 3.54
CA LYS A 17 -16.83 -17.37 4.00
C LYS A 17 -15.68 -16.71 3.24
N ILE A 18 -15.97 -15.57 2.61
CA ILE A 18 -15.00 -14.79 1.84
C ILE A 18 -13.95 -14.17 2.78
N ARG A 19 -12.68 -14.41 2.45
CA ARG A 19 -11.50 -13.82 3.08
C ARG A 19 -11.15 -12.51 2.39
N LYS A 20 -11.02 -11.43 3.16
CA LYS A 20 -10.78 -10.07 2.63
C LYS A 20 -9.78 -9.25 3.45
N LEU A 21 -9.49 -9.65 4.69
CA LEU A 21 -8.59 -8.92 5.57
C LEU A 21 -7.16 -9.48 5.48
N PHE A 22 -6.33 -8.85 4.64
CA PHE A 22 -4.93 -9.24 4.38
C PHE A 22 -3.92 -8.15 4.79
N PRO A 23 -3.85 -7.76 6.07
CA PRO A 23 -2.91 -6.74 6.51
C PRO A 23 -1.48 -7.28 6.52
N GLU A 24 -0.50 -6.38 6.41
CA GLU A 24 0.91 -6.70 6.67
C GLU A 24 1.21 -6.74 8.17
N THR A 25 0.54 -5.90 8.96
CA THR A 25 0.67 -5.83 10.42
C THR A 25 -0.69 -6.11 11.06
N TRP A 26 -0.75 -7.06 11.98
CA TRP A 26 -1.99 -7.43 12.67
C TRP A 26 -2.23 -6.62 13.95
N VAL A 27 -1.29 -6.63 14.90
CA VAL A 27 -1.44 -5.99 16.20
C VAL A 27 -0.31 -4.99 16.44
N TRP A 28 -0.69 -3.74 16.71
CA TRP A 28 0.19 -2.68 17.19
C TRP A 28 -0.54 -1.89 18.26
N SER A 29 -0.34 -2.26 19.53
CA SER A 29 -1.08 -1.71 20.67
C SER A 29 -0.18 -1.51 21.89
N ASN A 30 -0.60 -0.64 22.80
CA ASN A 30 -0.02 -0.51 24.14
C ASN A 30 -1.09 -0.86 25.19
N MET A 31 -0.65 -1.37 26.34
CA MET A 31 -1.52 -1.72 27.45
C MET A 31 -0.81 -1.44 28.77
N ARG A 32 -1.57 -1.09 29.81
CA ARG A 32 -1.07 -1.05 31.17
C ARG A 32 -1.26 -2.42 31.81
N THR A 33 -0.20 -2.97 32.39
CA THR A 33 -0.27 -4.20 33.16
C THR A 33 -1.07 -3.99 34.44
N ARG A 34 -1.67 -5.06 34.95
CA ARG A 34 -2.23 -5.09 36.31
C ARG A 34 -1.10 -5.01 37.34
N ASP A 35 -1.44 -4.84 38.61
CA ASP A 35 -0.47 -4.85 39.72
C ASP A 35 0.33 -6.16 39.80
N THR A 36 -0.17 -7.24 39.18
CA THR A 36 0.50 -8.53 39.02
C THR A 36 1.56 -8.57 37.90
N GLY A 37 1.68 -7.50 37.09
CA GLY A 37 2.55 -7.47 35.91
C GLY A 37 1.94 -8.09 34.65
N GLU A 38 0.69 -8.55 34.70
CA GLU A 38 0.03 -9.22 33.58
C GLU A 38 -0.84 -8.27 32.75
N ALA A 39 -0.87 -8.47 31.44
CA ALA A 39 -1.80 -7.85 30.50
C ALA A 39 -2.31 -8.91 29.51
N VAL A 40 -3.61 -8.88 29.20
CA VAL A 40 -4.25 -9.80 28.25
C VAL A 40 -4.83 -8.99 27.11
N PHE A 41 -4.45 -9.34 25.88
CA PHE A 41 -4.97 -8.74 24.64
C PHE A 41 -5.67 -9.81 23.80
N GLU A 42 -6.94 -9.59 23.51
CA GLU A 42 -7.72 -10.46 22.63
C GLU A 42 -7.90 -9.79 21.28
N ALA A 43 -7.58 -10.52 20.20
CA ALA A 43 -7.80 -10.07 18.84
C ALA A 43 -8.19 -11.24 17.94
N VAL A 44 -9.04 -10.96 16.96
CA VAL A 44 -9.38 -11.91 15.91
C VAL A 44 -8.25 -11.93 14.89
N VAL A 45 -7.79 -13.13 14.54
CA VAL A 45 -6.70 -13.31 13.56
C VAL A 45 -7.15 -12.88 12.16
N PRO A 46 -6.28 -12.23 11.35
CA PRO A 46 -6.63 -11.84 9.99
C PRO A 46 -6.82 -13.06 9.09
N ASP A 47 -7.38 -12.83 7.91
CA ASP A 47 -7.67 -13.89 6.95
C ASP A 47 -6.41 -14.43 6.24
N THR A 48 -5.23 -13.87 6.52
CA THR A 48 -3.95 -14.29 5.97
C THR A 48 -3.53 -15.64 6.54
N ILE A 49 -3.39 -16.63 5.65
CA ILE A 49 -2.84 -17.96 5.98
C ILE A 49 -1.31 -17.82 6.02
N THR A 50 -0.79 -17.53 7.20
CA THR A 50 0.63 -17.28 7.45
C THR A 50 1.01 -17.62 8.88
N SER A 51 2.28 -17.51 9.20
CA SER A 51 2.75 -17.45 10.58
C SER A 51 2.89 -16.01 11.03
N TRP A 52 2.08 -15.60 12.00
CA TRP A 52 2.21 -14.33 12.68
C TRP A 52 3.26 -14.43 13.78
N VAL A 53 4.10 -13.41 13.89
CA VAL A 53 5.15 -13.32 14.92
C VAL A 53 4.85 -12.12 15.80
N ALA A 54 4.68 -12.36 17.09
CA ALA A 54 4.43 -11.33 18.09
C ALA A 54 5.72 -11.04 18.88
N SER A 55 6.02 -9.75 19.02
CA SER A 55 7.06 -9.22 19.90
C SER A 55 6.45 -8.24 20.88
N ALA A 56 7.07 -8.08 22.05
CA ALA A 56 6.59 -7.18 23.09
C ALA A 56 7.75 -6.54 23.83
N PHE A 57 7.51 -5.33 24.34
CA PHE A 57 8.37 -4.65 25.29
C PHE A 57 7.50 -3.93 26.32
N ALA A 58 8.04 -3.73 27.51
CA ALA A 58 7.37 -3.07 28.62
C ALA A 58 8.27 -1.98 29.20
N ILE A 59 7.67 -0.90 29.69
CA ILE A 59 8.37 0.19 30.37
C ILE A 59 7.77 0.29 31.78
N ASN A 60 8.64 0.33 32.79
CA ASN A 60 8.29 0.47 34.19
C ASN A 60 9.15 1.57 34.82
N ASP A 61 8.58 2.37 35.73
CA ASP A 61 9.27 3.53 36.32
C ASP A 61 10.45 3.13 37.22
N GLU A 62 10.40 1.95 37.84
CA GLU A 62 11.46 1.46 38.74
C GLU A 62 12.48 0.59 37.99
N SER A 63 12.00 -0.31 37.13
CA SER A 63 12.84 -1.32 36.44
C SER A 63 13.30 -0.89 35.03
N GLY A 64 12.79 0.23 34.51
CA GLY A 64 13.11 0.73 33.17
C GLY A 64 12.46 -0.05 32.03
N LEU A 65 13.19 -0.20 30.91
CA LEU A 65 12.73 -0.89 29.70
C LEU A 65 13.08 -2.38 29.75
N GLY A 66 12.08 -3.24 29.56
CA GLY A 66 12.25 -4.67 29.33
C GLY A 66 11.77 -5.07 27.94
N VAL A 67 12.55 -5.86 27.21
CA VAL A 67 12.17 -6.44 25.91
C VAL A 67 11.99 -7.93 26.08
N ALA A 68 10.94 -8.51 25.50
CA ALA A 68 10.72 -9.95 25.55
C ALA A 68 11.92 -10.69 24.93
N PRO A 69 12.47 -11.73 25.61
CA PRO A 69 13.69 -12.40 25.16
C PRO A 69 13.50 -13.23 23.88
N SER A 70 12.25 -13.57 23.56
CA SER A 70 11.89 -14.34 22.37
C SER A 70 10.56 -13.85 21.81
N THR A 71 10.35 -14.05 20.52
CA THR A 71 9.06 -13.81 19.88
C THR A 71 8.18 -15.04 19.95
N SER A 72 6.87 -14.82 20.01
CA SER A 72 5.87 -15.89 19.96
C SER A 72 5.34 -16.03 18.54
N LYS A 73 5.14 -17.27 18.07
CA LYS A 73 4.67 -17.56 16.71
C LYS A 73 3.28 -18.21 16.75
N LEU A 74 2.33 -17.64 16.01
CA LEU A 74 1.01 -18.21 15.78
C LEU A 74 0.84 -18.56 14.30
N THR A 75 0.67 -19.84 13.99
CA THR A 75 0.47 -20.30 12.62
C THR A 75 -1.01 -20.42 12.30
N VAL A 76 -1.50 -19.64 11.34
CA VAL A 76 -2.83 -19.76 10.76
C VAL A 76 -2.75 -20.69 9.56
N PHE A 77 -3.52 -21.77 9.59
CA PHE A 77 -3.48 -22.78 8.55
C PHE A 77 -4.89 -23.26 8.21
N ARG A 78 -5.11 -23.53 6.91
CA ARG A 78 -6.28 -24.24 6.40
C ARG A 78 -5.79 -25.41 5.54
N PRO A 79 -6.39 -26.61 5.64
CA PRO A 79 -6.02 -27.74 4.80
C PRO A 79 -6.29 -27.53 3.31
N PHE A 80 -7.31 -26.74 2.97
CA PHE A 80 -7.64 -26.36 1.60
C PHE A 80 -7.82 -24.84 1.54
N PHE A 81 -7.11 -24.18 0.63
CA PHE A 81 -7.23 -22.73 0.44
C PHE A 81 -6.73 -22.27 -0.92
N ILE A 82 -7.13 -21.07 -1.31
CA ILE A 82 -6.64 -20.40 -2.50
C ILE A 82 -5.81 -19.17 -2.19
N ARG A 83 -4.93 -18.82 -3.11
CA ARG A 83 -4.16 -17.58 -3.10
C ARG A 83 -4.19 -16.95 -4.48
N ILE A 84 -4.52 -15.67 -4.53
CA ILE A 84 -4.45 -14.89 -5.76
C ILE A 84 -3.04 -14.29 -5.84
N ASN A 85 -2.38 -14.44 -6.98
CA ASN A 85 -1.08 -13.81 -7.23
C ASN A 85 -1.30 -12.52 -8.04
N LEU A 86 -1.20 -11.38 -7.36
CA LEU A 86 -1.43 -10.06 -7.94
C LEU A 86 -0.11 -9.30 -8.10
N PRO A 87 0.10 -8.60 -9.25
CA PRO A 87 1.12 -7.57 -9.32
C PRO A 87 0.73 -6.39 -8.42
N TYR A 88 1.70 -5.52 -8.14
CA TYR A 88 1.42 -4.28 -7.40
C TYR A 88 0.37 -3.40 -8.09
N SER A 89 0.41 -3.32 -9.43
CA SER A 89 -0.57 -2.60 -10.25
C SER A 89 -0.56 -3.08 -11.70
N VAL A 90 -1.64 -2.80 -12.43
CA VAL A 90 -1.78 -3.03 -13.88
C VAL A 90 -2.29 -1.77 -14.58
N LYS A 91 -2.12 -1.65 -15.90
CA LYS A 91 -2.69 -0.54 -16.67
C LYS A 91 -4.11 -0.85 -17.14
N ARG A 92 -4.98 0.16 -17.20
CA ARG A 92 -6.31 0.02 -17.83
C ARG A 92 -6.13 -0.40 -19.29
N GLY A 93 -6.92 -1.38 -19.74
CA GLY A 93 -6.85 -1.95 -21.09
C GLY A 93 -5.74 -2.99 -21.30
N GLU A 94 -4.86 -3.20 -20.32
CA GLU A 94 -3.82 -4.22 -20.38
C GLU A 94 -4.43 -5.63 -20.31
N LYS A 95 -3.89 -6.55 -21.10
CA LYS A 95 -4.29 -7.96 -21.09
C LYS A 95 -3.37 -8.71 -20.14
N PHE A 96 -3.91 -9.23 -19.03
CA PHE A 96 -3.11 -10.05 -18.12
C PHE A 96 -3.90 -11.28 -17.67
N ALA A 97 -3.17 -12.33 -17.29
CA ALA A 97 -3.74 -13.56 -16.77
C ALA A 97 -3.66 -13.56 -15.24
N LEU A 98 -4.80 -13.40 -14.58
CA LEU A 98 -4.91 -13.52 -13.13
C LEU A 98 -4.59 -14.96 -12.74
N GLN A 99 -3.51 -15.17 -12.00
CA GLN A 99 -3.11 -16.47 -11.51
C GLN A 99 -3.74 -16.72 -10.13
N VAL A 100 -4.45 -17.84 -10.00
CA VAL A 100 -5.00 -18.34 -8.75
C VAL A 100 -4.31 -19.67 -8.43
N LEU A 101 -3.70 -19.75 -7.26
CA LEU A 101 -3.07 -20.95 -6.73
C LEU A 101 -4.05 -21.65 -5.78
N ILE A 102 -4.27 -22.93 -5.99
CA ILE A 102 -5.12 -23.78 -5.16
C ILE A 102 -4.21 -24.75 -4.43
N PHE A 103 -4.25 -24.74 -3.10
CA PHE A 103 -3.47 -25.60 -2.23
C PHE A 103 -4.36 -26.68 -1.62
N ASN A 104 -3.93 -27.94 -1.75
CA ASN A 104 -4.61 -29.09 -1.15
C ASN A 104 -3.65 -29.86 -0.23
N TYR A 105 -3.77 -29.61 1.07
CA TYR A 105 -3.09 -30.34 2.15
C TYR A 105 -3.98 -31.42 2.77
N MET A 106 -5.12 -31.75 2.17
CA MET A 106 -5.96 -32.87 2.60
C MET A 106 -5.37 -34.21 2.12
N ASP A 107 -5.92 -35.31 2.63
CA ASP A 107 -5.43 -36.66 2.32
C ASP A 107 -5.92 -37.20 0.97
N SER A 108 -6.94 -36.58 0.38
CA SER A 108 -7.54 -36.99 -0.89
C SER A 108 -7.47 -35.91 -1.97
N GLU A 109 -7.37 -36.35 -3.22
CA GLU A 109 -7.47 -35.49 -4.40
C GLU A 109 -8.84 -34.80 -4.43
N GLN A 110 -8.85 -33.52 -4.81
CA GLN A 110 -10.07 -32.70 -4.89
C GLN A 110 -10.34 -32.28 -6.32
N ASP A 111 -11.54 -32.57 -6.82
CA ASP A 111 -12.07 -31.91 -8.01
C ASP A 111 -12.64 -30.55 -7.62
N VAL A 112 -12.04 -29.48 -8.14
CA VAL A 112 -12.29 -28.10 -7.72
C VAL A 112 -12.84 -27.29 -8.88
N ALA A 113 -13.99 -26.65 -8.65
CA ALA A 113 -14.51 -25.58 -9.46
C ALA A 113 -14.02 -24.23 -8.93
N VAL A 114 -13.16 -23.56 -9.70
CA VAL A 114 -12.66 -22.22 -9.40
C VAL A 114 -13.42 -21.21 -10.24
N THR A 115 -14.10 -20.27 -9.58
CA THR A 115 -14.95 -19.26 -10.21
C THR A 115 -14.40 -17.87 -9.90
N LEU A 116 -14.09 -17.09 -10.94
CA LEU A 116 -13.90 -15.65 -10.83
C LEU A 116 -15.27 -14.98 -10.93
N LYS A 117 -15.60 -14.08 -9.99
CA LYS A 117 -16.89 -13.41 -9.94
C LYS A 117 -17.20 -12.73 -11.28
N ASP A 118 -18.43 -12.90 -11.73
CA ASP A 118 -18.99 -12.29 -12.94
C ASP A 118 -20.28 -11.58 -12.53
N ASP A 119 -20.22 -10.25 -12.49
CA ASP A 119 -21.28 -9.37 -11.99
C ASP A 119 -21.21 -8.06 -12.77
N ASP A 120 -22.30 -7.31 -12.78
CA ASP A 120 -22.35 -6.04 -13.50
C ASP A 120 -21.37 -5.05 -12.85
N ASP A 121 -20.70 -4.26 -13.69
CA ASP A 121 -19.88 -3.13 -13.26
C ASP A 121 -18.62 -3.48 -12.42
N ILE A 122 -18.15 -4.73 -12.45
CA ILE A 122 -16.96 -5.23 -11.72
C ILE A 122 -15.60 -4.63 -12.14
N GLY A 123 -15.56 -3.81 -13.20
CA GLY A 123 -14.35 -3.08 -13.59
C GLY A 123 -13.30 -3.87 -14.39
N TYR A 124 -13.66 -5.05 -14.89
CA TYR A 124 -12.87 -5.83 -15.84
C TYR A 124 -13.75 -6.60 -16.82
N ASN A 125 -13.19 -6.92 -17.99
CA ASN A 125 -13.76 -7.84 -18.97
C ASN A 125 -12.96 -9.14 -19.00
N PHE A 126 -13.60 -10.24 -19.39
CA PHE A 126 -12.92 -11.52 -19.60
C PHE A 126 -12.31 -11.58 -21.01
N LEU A 127 -11.04 -11.97 -21.11
CA LEU A 127 -10.36 -12.15 -22.39
C LEU A 127 -10.56 -13.59 -22.90
N GLN A 128 -11.06 -13.70 -24.12
CA GLN A 128 -11.33 -14.97 -24.79
C GLN A 128 -10.09 -15.48 -25.57
N LYS A 129 -10.10 -16.76 -25.95
CA LYS A 129 -8.98 -17.39 -26.70
C LYS A 129 -8.74 -16.77 -28.07
N ASP A 130 -9.76 -16.20 -28.69
CA ASP A 130 -9.69 -15.47 -29.97
C ASP A 130 -9.16 -14.03 -29.82
N GLY A 131 -8.85 -13.61 -28.59
CA GLY A 131 -8.36 -12.27 -28.28
C GLY A 131 -9.45 -11.21 -28.11
N THR A 132 -10.72 -11.56 -28.28
CA THR A 132 -11.87 -10.69 -28.02
C THR A 132 -12.15 -10.57 -26.52
N THR A 133 -12.86 -9.50 -26.13
CA THR A 133 -13.23 -9.27 -24.74
C THR A 133 -14.73 -9.47 -24.55
N LYS A 134 -15.11 -10.24 -23.53
CA LYS A 134 -16.49 -10.46 -23.12
C LYS A 134 -16.79 -9.61 -21.89
N LYS A 135 -17.81 -8.76 -22.00
CA LYS A 135 -18.30 -7.99 -20.85
C LYS A 135 -18.94 -8.92 -19.81
N PRO A 136 -18.91 -8.53 -18.53
CA PRO A 136 -19.65 -9.24 -17.48
C PRO A 136 -21.13 -9.39 -17.82
N ILE A 137 -21.74 -10.49 -17.37
CA ILE A 137 -23.17 -10.85 -17.60
C ILE A 137 -23.57 -10.82 -19.08
N SER A 138 -22.83 -11.56 -19.92
CA SER A 138 -23.36 -11.92 -21.24
C SER A 138 -24.50 -12.94 -21.05
N LYS A 139 -25.74 -12.57 -21.41
CA LYS A 139 -26.98 -13.36 -21.26
C LYS A 139 -26.99 -14.75 -21.91
N ASN A 140 -25.89 -15.18 -22.53
CA ASN A 140 -25.72 -16.52 -23.08
C ASN A 140 -25.18 -17.47 -22.01
N VAL A 141 -26.11 -18.16 -21.33
CA VAL A 141 -25.87 -19.15 -20.26
C VAL A 141 -24.96 -20.32 -20.70
N LYS A 142 -24.79 -20.54 -22.01
CA LYS A 142 -24.01 -21.67 -22.56
C LYS A 142 -22.49 -21.56 -22.38
N ASP A 143 -21.95 -20.38 -22.05
CA ASP A 143 -20.50 -20.13 -22.00
C ASP A 143 -19.99 -19.87 -20.58
N LYS A 144 -20.38 -20.59 -19.53
CA LYS A 144 -19.74 -20.42 -18.20
C LYS A 144 -18.26 -20.84 -18.16
N GLU A 145 -17.70 -21.31 -19.28
CA GLU A 145 -16.29 -21.66 -19.40
C GLU A 145 -15.33 -20.47 -19.26
N TYR A 146 -15.74 -19.20 -19.43
CA TYR A 146 -14.77 -18.10 -19.34
C TYR A 146 -14.41 -17.73 -17.90
N ASN A 147 -15.36 -17.83 -16.97
CA ASN A 147 -15.21 -17.44 -15.57
C ASN A 147 -15.10 -18.62 -14.60
N VAL A 148 -15.30 -19.86 -15.06
CA VAL A 148 -15.12 -21.09 -14.27
C VAL A 148 -13.96 -21.94 -14.82
N ARG A 149 -13.16 -22.52 -13.93
CA ARG A 149 -12.12 -23.51 -14.25
C ARG A 149 -12.35 -24.76 -13.40
N LEU A 150 -12.49 -25.91 -14.05
CA LEU A 150 -12.57 -27.21 -13.38
C LEU A 150 -11.17 -27.85 -13.42
N ILE A 151 -10.63 -28.18 -12.25
CA ILE A 151 -9.32 -28.83 -12.12
C ILE A 151 -9.34 -29.88 -11.01
N SER A 152 -8.62 -30.99 -11.17
CA SER A 152 -8.33 -31.89 -10.06
C SER A 152 -7.02 -31.48 -9.39
N VAL A 153 -6.99 -31.38 -8.06
CA VAL A 153 -5.82 -30.97 -7.26
C VAL A 153 -5.37 -32.14 -6.39
N PRO A 154 -4.20 -32.75 -6.64
CA PRO A 154 -3.68 -33.87 -5.86
C PRO A 154 -3.56 -33.56 -4.36
N SER A 155 -3.62 -34.59 -3.53
CA SER A 155 -3.39 -34.49 -2.09
C SER A 155 -1.91 -34.31 -1.72
N GLY A 156 -1.64 -34.14 -0.43
CA GLY A 156 -0.27 -34.17 0.11
C GLY A 156 0.47 -32.82 0.07
N GLY A 157 -0.26 -31.71 0.04
CA GLY A 157 0.31 -30.36 0.08
C GLY A 157 0.77 -29.83 -1.29
N VAL A 158 0.27 -30.43 -2.37
CA VAL A 158 0.53 -29.98 -3.73
C VAL A 158 -0.35 -28.77 -4.05
N SER A 159 0.19 -27.84 -4.84
CA SER A 159 -0.55 -26.71 -5.38
C SER A 159 -0.69 -26.78 -6.89
N LYS A 160 -1.87 -26.41 -7.41
CA LYS A 160 -2.07 -26.18 -8.86
C LYS A 160 -2.46 -24.73 -9.12
N ALA A 161 -2.09 -24.24 -10.29
CA ALA A 161 -2.41 -22.89 -10.75
C ALA A 161 -3.50 -22.93 -11.83
N VAL A 162 -4.45 -22.00 -11.74
CA VAL A 162 -5.39 -21.68 -12.82
C VAL A 162 -5.25 -20.22 -13.21
N TYR A 163 -5.63 -19.91 -14.44
CA TYR A 163 -5.49 -18.58 -15.01
C TYR A 163 -6.82 -18.06 -15.52
N PHE A 164 -7.13 -16.80 -15.16
CA PHE A 164 -8.25 -16.03 -15.69
C PHE A 164 -7.71 -14.84 -16.48
N PRO A 165 -7.67 -14.93 -17.83
CA PRO A 165 -7.33 -13.80 -18.67
C PRO A 165 -8.39 -12.70 -18.54
N ILE A 166 -7.99 -11.53 -18.05
CA ILE A 166 -8.88 -10.37 -17.87
C ILE A 166 -8.25 -9.07 -18.40
N VAL A 167 -9.12 -8.10 -18.67
CA VAL A 167 -8.76 -6.76 -19.13
C VAL A 167 -9.42 -5.74 -18.21
N PRO A 168 -8.68 -5.01 -17.36
CA PRO A 168 -9.23 -3.97 -16.51
C PRO A 168 -9.83 -2.83 -17.33
N THR A 169 -11.02 -2.38 -16.98
CA THR A 169 -11.76 -1.32 -17.69
C THR A 169 -11.91 -0.05 -16.87
N LYS A 170 -11.76 -0.13 -15.54
CA LYS A 170 -11.83 1.01 -14.62
C LYS A 170 -10.49 1.33 -14.00
N ILE A 171 -10.18 2.61 -13.86
CA ILE A 171 -9.01 3.11 -13.13
C ILE A 171 -9.33 3.13 -11.63
N GLY A 172 -8.34 2.83 -10.80
CA GLY A 172 -8.46 2.78 -9.35
C GLY A 172 -8.46 1.35 -8.82
N ASP A 173 -9.09 1.16 -7.68
CA ASP A 173 -9.12 -0.11 -6.98
C ASP A 173 -10.26 -0.99 -7.52
N VAL A 174 -9.91 -2.10 -8.16
CA VAL A 174 -10.84 -3.09 -8.71
C VAL A 174 -10.83 -4.33 -7.84
N ILE A 175 -12.00 -4.75 -7.32
CA ILE A 175 -12.11 -5.90 -6.43
C ILE A 175 -12.19 -7.18 -7.27
N LEU A 176 -11.25 -8.10 -7.04
CA LEU A 176 -11.26 -9.45 -7.60
C LEU A 176 -11.75 -10.43 -6.55
N SER A 177 -12.88 -11.09 -6.83
CA SER A 177 -13.46 -12.12 -5.96
C SER A 177 -13.35 -13.48 -6.62
N VAL A 178 -12.64 -14.41 -6.00
CA VAL A 178 -12.46 -15.77 -6.49
C VAL A 178 -12.97 -16.76 -5.45
N THR A 179 -13.74 -17.75 -5.91
CA THR A 179 -14.25 -18.84 -5.09
C THR A 179 -13.78 -20.17 -5.65
N ALA A 180 -13.24 -21.04 -4.81
CA ALA A 180 -12.90 -22.42 -5.16
C ALA A 180 -13.71 -23.38 -4.30
N GLN A 181 -14.44 -24.31 -4.94
CA GLN A 181 -15.29 -25.29 -4.26
C GLN A 181 -15.05 -26.68 -4.82
N SER A 182 -15.00 -27.65 -3.91
CA SER A 182 -15.04 -29.08 -4.18
C SER A 182 -16.27 -29.69 -3.48
N ALA A 183 -16.42 -31.00 -3.50
CA ALA A 183 -17.50 -31.68 -2.76
C ALA A 183 -17.36 -31.54 -1.23
N ILE A 184 -16.14 -31.45 -0.70
CA ILE A 184 -15.88 -31.53 0.76
C ILE A 184 -15.13 -30.33 1.34
N ALA A 185 -14.67 -29.40 0.50
CA ALA A 185 -13.94 -28.21 0.92
C ALA A 185 -14.18 -27.03 -0.01
N GLY A 186 -14.05 -25.82 0.52
CA GLY A 186 -14.10 -24.60 -0.27
C GLY A 186 -13.38 -23.43 0.40
N ASP A 187 -12.91 -22.49 -0.40
CA ASP A 187 -12.32 -21.23 0.06
C ASP A 187 -12.66 -20.10 -0.93
N ALA A 188 -12.82 -18.88 -0.41
CA ALA A 188 -13.09 -17.71 -1.23
C ALA A 188 -12.24 -16.53 -0.76
N VAL A 189 -11.75 -15.74 -1.72
CA VAL A 189 -10.83 -14.62 -1.49
C VAL A 189 -11.28 -13.41 -2.30
N GLU A 190 -11.32 -12.25 -1.63
CA GLU A 190 -11.46 -10.93 -2.25
C GLU A 190 -10.17 -10.14 -2.06
N GLN A 191 -9.58 -9.68 -3.16
CA GLN A 191 -8.41 -8.81 -3.14
C GLN A 191 -8.54 -7.65 -4.12
N VAL A 192 -7.89 -6.54 -3.77
CA VAL A 192 -7.88 -5.33 -4.59
C VAL A 192 -6.77 -5.40 -5.63
N LEU A 193 -7.13 -5.26 -6.89
CA LEU A 193 -6.25 -5.01 -8.01
C LEU A 193 -6.17 -3.49 -8.24
N ARG A 194 -4.97 -2.93 -8.12
CA ARG A 194 -4.75 -1.51 -8.41
C ARG A 194 -4.58 -1.29 -9.90
N VAL A 195 -5.51 -0.56 -10.50
CA VAL A 195 -5.50 -0.23 -11.93
C VAL A 195 -5.07 1.21 -12.12
N GLU A 196 -3.96 1.41 -12.82
CA GLU A 196 -3.44 2.71 -13.18
C GLU A 196 -3.91 3.14 -14.58
N PRO A 197 -4.00 4.46 -14.85
CA PRO A 197 -4.27 4.96 -16.19
C PRO A 197 -3.18 4.52 -17.18
N GLU A 198 -3.58 4.29 -18.42
CA GLU A 198 -2.69 4.11 -19.56
C GLU A 198 -1.93 5.40 -19.94
N GLY A 199 -0.91 5.27 -20.79
CA GLY A 199 -0.08 6.39 -21.23
C GLY A 199 1.08 6.73 -20.29
N TYR A 200 1.61 7.94 -20.42
CA TYR A 200 2.72 8.44 -19.61
C TYR A 200 2.26 9.58 -18.70
N ARG A 201 2.83 9.65 -17.50
CA ARG A 201 2.47 10.66 -16.50
C ARG A 201 3.06 12.02 -16.86
N VAL A 202 2.24 13.06 -16.79
CA VAL A 202 2.65 14.46 -16.95
C VAL A 202 2.27 15.22 -15.69
N ASP A 203 3.28 15.71 -14.96
CA ASP A 203 3.09 16.55 -13.78
C ASP A 203 3.31 18.03 -14.13
N ARG A 204 2.44 18.91 -13.62
CA ARG A 204 2.59 20.37 -13.68
C ARG A 204 2.46 20.93 -12.28
N ASN A 205 3.40 21.80 -11.91
CA ASN A 205 3.40 22.48 -10.62
C ASN A 205 3.10 23.98 -10.82
N THR A 206 2.18 24.51 -10.03
CA THR A 206 1.85 25.94 -9.98
C THR A 206 2.10 26.44 -8.58
N LEU A 207 3.02 27.40 -8.45
CA LEU A 207 3.35 28.04 -7.17
C LEU A 207 2.54 29.32 -7.03
N ILE A 208 1.88 29.48 -5.88
CA ILE A 208 1.20 30.73 -5.50
C ILE A 208 1.77 31.22 -4.18
N MET A 209 2.26 32.45 -4.18
CA MET A 209 2.64 33.15 -2.96
C MET A 209 1.41 33.85 -2.37
N ILE A 210 1.14 33.61 -1.09
CA ILE A 210 0.10 34.28 -0.32
C ILE A 210 0.80 35.17 0.70
N ASP A 211 0.67 36.49 0.54
CA ASP A 211 1.16 37.49 1.47
C ASP A 211 -0.02 38.16 2.18
N LEU A 212 -0.19 37.87 3.47
CA LEU A 212 -1.26 38.40 4.32
C LEU A 212 -0.97 39.81 4.86
N THR A 213 0.19 40.39 4.57
CA THR A 213 0.58 41.71 5.10
C THR A 213 0.04 42.88 4.26
N GLN A 214 -0.42 42.61 3.04
CA GLN A 214 -0.87 43.64 2.08
C GLN A 214 -2.38 43.88 2.06
N THR A 215 -3.15 43.23 2.95
CA THR A 215 -4.61 43.39 2.99
C THR A 215 -5.01 44.61 3.82
N ASN A 216 -5.15 45.75 3.14
CA ASN A 216 -5.62 47.03 3.70
C ASN A 216 -7.15 47.05 3.98
N ASP A 217 -7.72 46.02 4.64
CA ASP A 217 -9.10 45.92 5.21
C ASP A 217 -9.92 44.69 4.77
N SER A 218 -9.41 43.85 3.87
CA SER A 218 -10.08 42.58 3.51
C SER A 218 -9.47 41.39 4.24
N THR A 219 -10.24 40.73 5.11
CA THR A 219 -9.83 39.50 5.83
C THR A 219 -9.72 38.25 4.94
N GLU A 220 -10.01 38.36 3.64
CA GLU A 220 -10.00 37.23 2.70
C GLU A 220 -9.06 37.49 1.52
N ILE A 221 -8.12 36.58 1.30
CA ILE A 221 -7.33 36.50 0.06
C ILE A 221 -7.89 35.37 -0.80
N LYS A 222 -8.30 35.70 -2.04
CA LYS A 222 -8.75 34.73 -3.04
C LYS A 222 -7.75 34.65 -4.17
N LYS A 223 -7.30 33.43 -4.49
CA LYS A 223 -6.43 33.12 -5.63
C LYS A 223 -7.08 32.00 -6.44
N GLN A 224 -7.14 32.17 -7.75
CA GLN A 224 -7.68 31.18 -8.67
C GLN A 224 -6.53 30.49 -9.42
N ILE A 225 -6.61 29.17 -9.58
CA ILE A 225 -5.69 28.37 -10.37
C ILE A 225 -6.47 27.71 -11.50
N ASP A 226 -6.11 28.03 -12.73
CA ASP A 226 -6.68 27.35 -13.89
C ASP A 226 -5.91 26.06 -14.16
N MET A 227 -6.57 24.92 -13.94
CA MET A 227 -5.98 23.60 -14.18
C MET A 227 -5.96 23.28 -15.67
N GLN A 228 -4.81 23.53 -16.30
CA GLN A 228 -4.61 23.23 -17.73
C GLN A 228 -4.20 21.77 -17.94
N PHE A 229 -5.18 20.93 -18.28
CA PHE A 229 -4.94 19.55 -18.73
C PHE A 229 -4.74 19.51 -20.25
N PRO A 230 -3.84 18.65 -20.76
CA PRO A 230 -3.65 18.50 -22.19
C PRO A 230 -4.88 17.82 -22.82
N ARG A 231 -5.10 18.04 -24.13
CA ARG A 231 -6.32 17.56 -24.83
C ARG A 231 -6.40 16.05 -24.92
N ASP A 232 -5.26 15.38 -24.90
CA ASP A 232 -5.08 13.92 -24.90
C ASP A 232 -5.05 13.32 -23.49
N ALA A 233 -5.44 14.08 -22.46
CA ALA A 233 -5.49 13.58 -21.08
C ALA A 233 -6.46 12.39 -20.97
N VAL A 234 -5.93 11.26 -20.51
CA VAL A 234 -6.67 10.02 -20.29
C VAL A 234 -7.79 10.25 -19.27
N GLU A 235 -9.00 9.82 -19.60
CA GLU A 235 -10.15 9.95 -18.71
C GLU A 235 -9.90 9.21 -17.38
N GLY A 236 -10.19 9.86 -16.24
CA GLY A 236 -9.94 9.33 -14.90
C GLY A 236 -8.49 9.46 -14.39
N SER A 237 -7.55 9.92 -15.23
CA SER A 237 -6.14 10.13 -14.82
C SER A 237 -5.86 11.45 -14.13
N ARG A 238 -6.77 12.42 -14.26
CA ARG A 238 -6.59 13.80 -13.78
C ARG A 238 -6.60 13.81 -12.25
N LYS A 239 -5.50 14.28 -11.66
CA LYS A 239 -5.35 14.45 -10.22
C LYS A 239 -4.73 15.81 -9.92
N ALA A 240 -5.28 16.50 -8.92
CA ALA A 240 -4.71 17.72 -8.36
C ALA A 240 -4.32 17.45 -6.90
N ARG A 241 -3.15 17.96 -6.51
CA ARG A 241 -2.68 17.96 -5.12
C ARG A 241 -2.32 19.39 -4.76
N PHE A 242 -2.77 19.85 -3.60
CA PHE A 242 -2.46 21.16 -3.06
C PHE A 242 -1.69 20.95 -1.77
N ASP A 243 -0.50 21.57 -1.70
CA ASP A 243 0.32 21.59 -0.49
C ASP A 243 0.53 23.06 -0.12
N VAL A 244 0.30 23.40 1.16
CA VAL A 244 0.46 24.77 1.68
C VAL A 244 1.62 24.77 2.65
N ILE A 245 2.58 25.67 2.42
CA ILE A 245 3.79 25.81 3.24
C ILE A 245 3.81 27.24 3.78
N GLY A 246 3.90 27.40 5.10
CA GLY A 246 3.90 28.71 5.78
C GLY A 246 5.22 29.47 5.72
N ASP A 247 6.24 28.92 5.07
CA ASP A 247 7.57 29.49 4.95
C ASP A 247 8.12 29.26 3.54
N LEU A 248 8.65 30.33 2.93
CA LEU A 248 9.27 30.31 1.62
C LEU A 248 10.41 29.29 1.52
N LEU A 249 11.13 29.05 2.62
CA LEU A 249 12.22 28.07 2.68
C LEU A 249 11.79 26.75 3.32
N GLY A 250 10.54 26.62 3.78
CA GLY A 250 10.08 25.45 4.55
C GLY A 250 10.29 24.10 3.83
N SER A 251 10.18 24.05 2.51
CA SER A 251 10.45 22.83 1.71
C SER A 251 11.94 22.53 1.54
N ALA A 252 12.77 23.56 1.32
CA ALA A 252 14.23 23.42 1.19
C ALA A 252 14.91 23.09 2.52
N LEU A 253 14.25 23.45 3.62
CA LEU A 253 14.77 23.42 4.98
C LEU A 253 14.13 22.33 5.86
N ALA A 254 13.31 21.45 5.29
CA ALA A 254 12.82 20.25 5.98
C ALA A 254 13.96 19.38 6.56
N ASN A 255 15.20 19.55 6.07
CA ASN A 255 16.42 18.92 6.58
C ASN A 255 17.52 19.95 6.96
N ILE A 256 17.18 21.06 7.63
CA ILE A 256 18.14 22.09 8.11
C ILE A 256 19.37 21.48 8.80
N ASP A 257 19.19 20.43 9.60
CA ASP A 257 20.28 19.76 10.33
C ASP A 257 21.41 19.28 9.42
N SER A 258 21.09 18.88 8.18
CA SER A 258 22.05 18.37 7.20
C SER A 258 22.90 19.47 6.54
N LEU A 259 22.43 20.73 6.63
CA LEU A 259 23.13 21.92 6.13
C LEU A 259 24.12 22.49 7.15
N VAL A 260 23.92 22.19 8.45
CA VAL A 260 24.84 22.60 9.52
C VAL A 260 26.00 21.61 9.62
N ARG A 261 27.15 21.98 9.04
CA ARG A 261 28.33 21.12 8.92
C ARG A 261 29.55 21.75 9.58
N MET A 262 30.39 20.92 10.18
CA MET A 262 31.64 21.37 10.76
C MET A 262 32.59 21.80 9.63
N PRO A 263 33.17 23.02 9.65
CA PRO A 263 34.14 23.44 8.66
C PRO A 263 35.47 22.69 8.79
N TYR A 264 36.04 22.28 7.66
CA TYR A 264 37.32 21.56 7.58
C TYR A 264 38.03 21.78 6.24
N GLY A 265 39.27 21.32 6.16
CA GLY A 265 40.07 21.35 4.92
C GLY A 265 40.85 22.65 4.74
N CYS A 266 41.25 22.90 3.49
CA CYS A 266 41.91 24.12 3.01
C CYS A 266 40.92 25.31 3.01
N GLY A 267 41.40 26.56 2.88
CA GLY A 267 40.55 27.77 2.97
C GLY A 267 39.26 27.72 2.13
N GLU A 268 39.34 27.29 0.87
CA GLU A 268 38.15 27.13 0.01
C GLU A 268 37.14 26.10 0.55
N GLN A 269 37.62 24.94 1.02
CA GLN A 269 36.79 23.89 1.60
C GLN A 269 36.20 24.30 2.95
N ASN A 270 36.97 25.07 3.73
CA ASN A 270 36.51 25.63 4.99
C ASN A 270 35.36 26.61 4.73
N MET A 271 35.49 27.49 3.74
CA MET A 271 34.43 28.42 3.33
C MET A 271 33.17 27.73 2.79
N ILE A 272 33.30 26.67 1.98
CA ILE A 272 32.16 25.88 1.48
C ILE A 272 31.30 25.32 2.63
N ASN A 273 31.94 24.91 3.74
CA ASN A 273 31.24 24.36 4.89
C ASN A 273 30.85 25.44 5.93
N PHE A 274 31.54 26.59 5.93
CA PHE A 274 31.31 27.69 6.86
C PHE A 274 30.09 28.55 6.48
N VAL A 275 29.96 28.93 5.20
CA VAL A 275 28.89 29.81 4.71
C VAL A 275 27.48 29.25 4.95
N PRO A 276 27.21 27.94 4.74
CA PRO A 276 25.91 27.35 5.05
C PRO A 276 25.47 27.52 6.50
N ASN A 277 26.41 27.41 7.47
CA ASN A 277 26.08 27.60 8.90
C ASN A 277 25.58 29.04 9.18
N ILE A 278 26.17 30.04 8.52
CA ILE A 278 25.74 31.45 8.65
C ILE A 278 24.34 31.63 8.05
N ALA A 279 24.10 31.07 6.87
CA ALA A 279 22.80 31.18 6.20
C ALA A 279 21.68 30.54 7.03
N VAL A 280 21.93 29.35 7.59
CA VAL A 280 21.00 28.66 8.51
C VAL A 280 20.75 29.49 9.76
N LEU A 281 21.80 30.01 10.40
CA LEU A 281 21.65 30.83 11.60
C LEU A 281 20.85 32.11 11.33
N ARG A 282 21.09 32.77 10.18
CA ARG A 282 20.34 33.96 9.77
C ARG A 282 18.87 33.64 9.53
N TYR A 283 18.57 32.52 8.88
CA TYR A 283 17.21 32.06 8.67
C TYR A 283 16.49 31.80 10.01
N LEU A 284 17.07 31.01 10.92
CA LEU A 284 16.47 30.69 12.22
C LEU A 284 16.18 31.95 13.06
N LYS A 285 17.06 32.96 12.98
CA LYS A 285 16.84 34.26 13.63
C LYS A 285 15.66 35.02 13.02
N VAL A 286 15.55 35.04 11.69
CA VAL A 286 14.48 35.78 10.98
C VAL A 286 13.12 35.10 11.19
N THR A 287 13.05 33.77 11.18
CA THR A 287 11.82 33.01 11.42
C THR A 287 11.42 32.93 12.89
N LYS A 288 12.19 33.55 13.79
CA LYS A 288 12.02 33.45 15.25
C LYS A 288 12.04 32.01 15.76
N GLN A 289 12.69 31.11 15.03
CA GLN A 289 13.01 29.74 15.46
C GLN A 289 14.37 29.67 16.19
N ALA A 290 14.87 30.83 16.65
CA ALA A 290 16.05 30.93 17.48
C ALA A 290 15.79 30.29 18.86
N GLY A 291 16.70 29.44 19.32
CA GLY A 291 16.62 28.65 20.54
C GLY A 291 16.71 27.13 20.32
N THR A 292 16.79 26.67 19.07
CA THR A 292 16.93 25.24 18.75
C THR A 292 18.35 24.72 19.02
N GLN A 293 18.51 23.41 19.25
CA GLN A 293 19.83 22.77 19.38
C GLN A 293 20.72 23.03 18.14
N ILE A 294 20.08 23.16 16.98
CA ILE A 294 20.70 23.50 15.70
C ILE A 294 21.42 24.85 15.76
N GLU A 295 20.81 25.86 16.40
CA GLU A 295 21.42 27.18 16.54
C GLU A 295 22.75 27.11 17.30
N ASN A 296 22.77 26.41 18.43
CA ASN A 296 23.98 26.27 19.25
C ASN A 296 25.08 25.51 18.49
N LYS A 297 24.68 24.47 17.74
CA LYS A 297 25.59 23.71 16.88
C LYS A 297 26.17 24.58 15.76
N ALA A 298 25.33 25.36 15.08
CA ALA A 298 25.75 26.28 14.02
C ALA A 298 26.71 27.36 14.54
N LYS A 299 26.43 27.97 15.70
CA LYS A 299 27.32 28.94 16.36
C LYS A 299 28.70 28.34 16.65
N LYS A 300 28.75 27.15 17.26
CA LYS A 300 29.99 26.45 17.57
C LYS A 300 30.81 26.14 16.30
N TYR A 301 30.14 25.70 15.23
CA TYR A 301 30.78 25.43 13.95
C TYR A 301 31.27 26.69 13.25
N MET A 302 30.53 27.80 13.36
CA MET A 302 30.98 29.10 12.89
C MET A 302 32.22 29.59 13.64
N GLU A 303 32.25 29.51 14.97
CA GLU A 303 33.43 29.91 15.75
C GLU A 303 34.67 29.12 15.33
N SER A 304 34.53 27.80 15.20
CA SER A 304 35.62 26.93 14.72
C SER A 304 36.05 27.24 13.29
N GLY A 305 35.09 27.46 12.38
CA GLY A 305 35.39 27.77 10.98
C GLY A 305 36.07 29.12 10.80
N TYR A 306 35.66 30.12 11.59
CA TYR A 306 36.26 31.45 11.59
C TYR A 306 37.72 31.40 12.07
N GLN A 307 37.98 30.74 13.21
CA GLN A 307 39.35 30.58 13.72
C GLN A 307 40.25 29.84 12.72
N ARG A 308 39.70 28.86 12.01
CA ARG A 308 40.43 28.10 11.00
C ARG A 308 40.71 28.92 9.74
N GLU A 309 39.76 29.74 9.26
CA GLU A 309 39.99 30.59 8.09
C GLU A 309 41.08 31.63 8.35
N LEU A 310 41.20 32.12 9.60
CA LEU A 310 42.28 33.03 10.01
C LEU A 310 43.69 32.42 9.85
N THR A 311 43.82 31.08 9.79
CA THR A 311 45.12 30.43 9.55
C THR A 311 45.61 30.51 8.10
N TYR A 312 44.72 30.87 7.16
CA TYR A 312 45.05 31.07 5.74
C TYR A 312 45.20 32.55 5.37
N ARG A 313 45.26 33.42 6.38
CA ARG A 313 45.38 34.88 6.22
C ARG A 313 46.82 35.33 5.98
#